data_AF-A0A258SPA3-F1
#
_entry.id   AF-A0A258SPA3-F1
#
_cell.length_a   1.000
_cell.length_b   1.000
_cell.length_c   1.000
_cell.angle_alpha   90.00
_cell.angle_beta   90.00
_cell.angle_gamma   90.00
#
_symmetry.space_group_name_H-M   'P 1'
#
loop_
_entity.id
_entity.type
_entity.pdbx_description
1 polymer ?
#
loop_
_entity_poly.entity_id
_entity_poly.type
_entity_poly.pdbx_seq_one_letter_code
_entity_poly.pdbx_strand_id
1 'polypeptide(L)'
;MKKYVAECLGTATLVLFGCGAAVLTSAGGGHLGIVAIAFAFGLAVTAMAYGIGHVSGCHINPAVTLGVWAAGRLSLSQVPKYILAQVIGGILGAGILYLIVSERLSGFNVATEGLGQNGWGEGYLGGYGLGAAVMAELVGTFVFLVVILGSTSRAGITQAAGLAIGLSLVMIHIVFIP
;
A
#
# COMPACT_ATOMS: atom_id res chain seq x y z
N MET A 1 11.28 14.86 -13.10
CA MET A 1 10.17 15.31 -12.21
C MET A 1 8.88 14.54 -12.43
N LYS A 2 8.41 14.31 -13.67
CA LYS A 2 7.17 13.56 -13.96
C LYS A 2 7.04 12.22 -13.20
N LYS A 3 8.12 11.43 -13.10
CA LYS A 3 8.13 10.15 -12.37
C LYS A 3 7.86 10.28 -10.87
N TYR A 4 8.47 11.27 -10.22
CA TYR A 4 8.35 11.44 -8.77
C TYR A 4 6.98 12.01 -8.39
N VAL A 5 6.40 12.86 -9.23
CA VAL A 5 5.00 13.31 -9.04
C VAL A 5 4.04 12.13 -9.19
N ALA A 6 4.26 11.25 -10.17
CA ALA A 6 3.49 10.02 -10.33
C ALA A 6 3.59 9.11 -9.08
N GLU A 7 4.80 8.86 -8.57
CA GLU A 7 5.00 8.08 -7.35
C GLU A 7 4.31 8.70 -6.12
N CYS A 8 4.38 10.02 -5.98
CA CYS A 8 3.68 10.75 -4.92
C CYS A 8 2.17 10.59 -5.04
N LEU A 9 1.59 10.84 -6.22
CA LEU A 9 0.16 10.67 -6.47
C LEU A 9 -0.30 9.24 -6.21
N GLY A 10 0.42 8.25 -6.74
CA GLY A 10 0.05 6.86 -6.59
C GLY A 10 0.15 6.36 -5.15
N THR A 11 1.13 6.83 -4.38
CA THR A 11 1.22 6.49 -2.95
C THR A 11 0.14 7.20 -2.13
N ALA A 12 -0.20 8.45 -2.48
CA ALA A 12 -1.34 9.15 -1.88
C ALA A 12 -2.66 8.41 -2.12
N THR A 13 -2.89 7.93 -3.35
CA THR A 13 -4.05 7.09 -3.69
C THR A 13 -4.04 5.79 -2.90
N LEU A 14 -2.91 5.08 -2.83
CA LEU A 14 -2.80 3.84 -2.09
C LEU A 14 -3.19 4.01 -0.61
N VAL A 15 -2.60 5.02 0.06
CA VAL A 15 -2.88 5.30 1.47
C VAL A 15 -4.31 5.79 1.66
N LEU A 16 -4.79 6.73 0.85
CA LEU A 16 -6.14 7.29 1.00
C LEU A 16 -7.21 6.21 0.87
N PHE A 17 -7.16 5.37 -0.17
CA PHE A 17 -8.21 4.38 -0.42
C PHE A 17 -8.05 3.12 0.44
N GLY A 18 -6.83 2.64 0.65
CA GLY A 18 -6.56 1.49 1.51
C GLY A 18 -6.88 1.77 2.98
N CYS A 19 -6.21 2.76 3.57
CA CYS A 19 -6.45 3.15 4.97
C CYS A 19 -7.84 3.75 5.14
N GLY A 20 -8.35 4.48 4.15
CA GLY A 20 -9.72 5.02 4.17
C GLY A 20 -10.77 3.92 4.25
N ALA A 21 -10.59 2.80 3.56
CA ALA A 21 -11.50 1.65 3.70
C ALA A 21 -11.50 1.09 5.13
N ALA A 22 -10.35 1.05 5.82
CA ALA A 22 -10.29 0.59 7.21
C ALA A 22 -10.94 1.58 8.19
N VAL A 23 -10.73 2.89 8.00
CA VAL A 23 -11.12 3.94 8.96
C VAL A 23 -12.56 4.43 8.74
N LEU A 24 -12.99 4.61 7.50
CA LEU A 24 -14.31 5.17 7.19
C LEU A 24 -15.43 4.15 7.32
N THR A 25 -15.14 2.87 7.15
CA THR A 25 -16.17 1.82 7.18
C THR A 25 -16.49 1.42 8.61
N SER A 26 -15.47 1.25 9.46
CA SER A 26 -15.60 1.02 10.90
C SER A 26 -16.44 2.10 11.59
N ALA A 27 -16.40 3.34 11.10
CA ALA A 27 -17.19 4.47 11.57
C ALA A 27 -18.71 4.39 11.34
N GLY A 28 -19.14 3.69 10.27
CA GLY A 28 -20.54 3.65 9.84
C GLY A 28 -21.40 2.59 10.55
N GLY A 29 -20.87 1.92 11.58
CA GLY A 29 -21.53 0.79 12.24
C GLY A 29 -21.53 -0.52 11.42
N GLY A 30 -20.89 -0.52 10.24
CA GLY A 30 -20.70 -1.70 9.39
C GLY A 30 -19.22 -2.07 9.32
N HIS A 31 -18.88 -3.33 9.56
CA HIS A 31 -17.53 -3.81 9.27
C HIS A 31 -17.51 -4.31 7.82
N LEU A 32 -16.81 -3.60 6.93
CA LEU A 32 -16.59 -4.05 5.55
C LEU A 32 -15.87 -5.42 5.51
N GLY A 33 -15.26 -5.81 6.64
CA GLY A 33 -14.51 -7.03 6.81
C GLY A 33 -13.16 -6.94 6.11
N ILE A 34 -12.23 -7.81 6.51
CA ILE A 34 -10.87 -7.77 5.99
C ILE A 34 -10.80 -7.92 4.46
N VAL A 35 -11.73 -8.69 3.87
CA VAL A 35 -11.78 -8.91 2.41
C VAL A 35 -11.96 -7.60 1.66
N ALA A 36 -12.87 -6.73 2.09
CA ALA A 36 -13.13 -5.50 1.37
C ALA A 36 -11.99 -4.47 1.56
N ILE A 37 -11.37 -4.43 2.74
CA ILE A 37 -10.15 -3.63 2.99
C ILE A 37 -9.02 -4.11 2.07
N ALA A 38 -8.79 -5.42 2.00
CA ALA A 38 -7.79 -6.01 1.12
C ALA A 38 -8.01 -5.65 -0.35
N PHE A 39 -9.26 -5.70 -0.82
CA PHE A 39 -9.61 -5.26 -2.17
C PHE A 39 -9.40 -3.76 -2.37
N ALA A 40 -9.67 -2.89 -1.39
CA ALA A 40 -9.39 -1.46 -1.52
C ALA A 40 -7.90 -1.19 -1.79
N PHE A 41 -7.00 -1.83 -1.03
CA PHE A 41 -5.56 -1.73 -1.28
C PHE A 41 -5.16 -2.28 -2.65
N GLY A 42 -5.58 -3.51 -2.98
CA GLY A 42 -5.21 -4.14 -4.25
C GLY A 42 -5.76 -3.43 -5.49
N LEU A 43 -6.99 -2.91 -5.42
CA LEU A 43 -7.61 -2.13 -6.49
C LEU A 43 -6.93 -0.77 -6.65
N ALA A 44 -6.53 -0.10 -5.56
CA ALA A 44 -5.76 1.14 -5.64
C ALA A 44 -4.42 0.91 -6.37
N VAL A 45 -3.69 -0.15 -6.03
CA VAL A 45 -2.47 -0.51 -6.76
C VAL A 45 -2.75 -0.86 -8.22
N THR A 46 -3.80 -1.63 -8.50
CA THR A 46 -4.18 -1.98 -9.89
C THR A 46 -4.46 -0.72 -10.70
N ALA A 47 -5.28 0.19 -10.17
CA ALA A 47 -5.67 1.43 -10.83
C ALA A 47 -4.46 2.32 -11.11
N MET A 48 -3.56 2.49 -10.12
CA MET A 48 -2.36 3.29 -10.32
C MET A 48 -1.34 2.61 -11.24
N ALA A 49 -1.19 1.29 -11.18
CA ALA A 49 -0.31 0.56 -12.09
C ALA A 49 -0.70 0.79 -13.56
N TYR A 50 -2.00 0.77 -13.88
CA TYR A 50 -2.48 1.08 -15.23
C TYR A 50 -2.48 2.60 -15.52
N GLY A 51 -2.79 3.44 -14.54
CA GLY A 51 -2.90 4.88 -14.72
C GLY A 51 -1.55 5.59 -14.87
N ILE A 52 -0.53 5.20 -14.09
CA ILE A 52 0.77 5.89 -14.03
C ILE A 52 1.98 4.97 -14.25
N GLY A 53 1.77 3.65 -14.40
CA GLY A 53 2.88 2.70 -14.58
C GLY A 53 3.78 3.04 -15.76
N HIS A 54 3.20 3.54 -16.86
CA HIS A 54 3.95 4.00 -18.03
C HIS A 54 4.84 5.23 -17.76
N VAL A 55 4.62 5.97 -16.68
CA VAL A 55 5.40 7.16 -16.30
C VAL A 55 6.57 6.79 -15.40
N SER A 56 6.30 6.14 -14.26
CA SER A 56 7.29 5.89 -13.20
C SER A 56 7.66 4.42 -12.99
N GLY A 57 6.90 3.48 -13.57
CA GLY A 57 6.90 2.07 -13.16
C GLY A 57 5.92 1.77 -12.02
N CYS A 58 5.27 2.79 -11.45
CA CYS A 58 4.31 2.70 -10.36
C CYS A 58 4.80 1.84 -9.19
N HIS A 59 5.94 2.19 -8.59
CA HIS A 59 6.44 1.44 -7.43
C HIS A 59 5.55 1.70 -6.22
N ILE A 60 5.23 2.98 -5.97
CA ILE A 60 4.33 3.51 -4.91
C ILE A 60 4.59 2.92 -3.52
N ASN A 61 5.80 2.40 -3.31
CA ASN A 61 6.21 1.62 -2.14
C ASN A 61 7.76 1.58 -2.09
N PRO A 62 8.37 1.96 -0.95
CA PRO A 62 9.82 1.90 -0.77
C PRO A 62 10.43 0.50 -0.91
N ALA A 63 9.79 -0.54 -0.36
CA ALA A 63 10.25 -1.92 -0.47
C ALA A 63 10.23 -2.42 -1.92
N VAL A 64 9.20 -2.04 -2.69
CA VAL A 64 9.15 -2.29 -4.15
C VAL A 64 10.30 -1.60 -4.85
N THR A 65 10.55 -0.33 -4.53
CA THR A 65 11.66 0.45 -5.13
C THR A 65 13.01 -0.20 -4.86
N LEU A 66 13.24 -0.67 -3.64
CA LEU A 66 14.45 -1.38 -3.26
C LEU A 66 14.57 -2.74 -3.96
N GLY A 67 13.47 -3.50 -4.06
CA GLY A 67 13.47 -4.78 -4.77
C GLY A 67 13.73 -4.63 -6.28
N VAL A 68 13.14 -3.62 -6.91
CA VAL A 68 13.39 -3.29 -8.34
C VAL A 68 14.83 -2.83 -8.55
N TRP A 69 15.39 -2.04 -7.62
CA TRP A 69 16.81 -1.68 -7.63
C TRP A 69 17.72 -2.90 -7.46
N ALA A 70 17.45 -3.77 -6.49
CA ALA A 70 18.21 -4.99 -6.24
C ALA A 70 18.16 -5.96 -7.45
N ALA A 71 17.06 -5.95 -8.20
CA ALA A 71 16.92 -6.67 -9.46
C ALA A 71 17.62 -6.00 -10.67
N GLY A 72 18.35 -4.90 -10.45
CA GLY A 72 19.08 -4.17 -11.50
C GLY A 72 18.18 -3.37 -12.46
N ARG A 73 16.91 -3.13 -12.09
CA ARG A 73 15.92 -2.45 -12.96
C ARG A 73 15.71 -0.97 -12.62
N LEU A 74 16.40 -0.45 -11.60
CA LEU A 74 16.41 0.97 -11.22
C LEU A 74 17.84 1.37 -10.82
N SER A 75 18.26 2.60 -11.15
CA SER A 75 19.56 3.10 -10.70
C SER A 75 19.54 3.53 -9.23
N LEU A 76 20.64 3.31 -8.50
CA LEU A 76 20.75 3.66 -7.08
C LEU A 76 20.48 5.15 -6.80
N SER A 77 20.87 6.04 -7.72
CA SER A 77 20.67 7.49 -7.57
C SER A 77 19.19 7.93 -7.64
N GLN A 78 18.30 7.05 -8.12
CA GLN A 78 16.86 7.29 -8.18
C GLN A 78 16.14 6.78 -6.93
N VAL A 79 16.65 5.75 -6.26
CA VAL A 79 16.05 5.13 -5.07
C VAL A 79 15.62 6.16 -4.02
N PRO A 80 16.49 7.07 -3.52
CA PRO A 80 16.09 8.01 -2.48
C PRO A 80 15.02 9.00 -2.96
N LYS A 81 14.98 9.32 -4.27
CA LYS A 81 13.99 10.24 -4.85
C LYS A 81 12.61 9.58 -4.98
N TYR A 82 12.57 8.29 -5.32
CA TYR A 82 11.34 7.50 -5.31
C TYR A 82 10.79 7.39 -3.89
N ILE A 83 11.63 7.00 -2.93
CA ILE A 83 11.22 6.84 -1.53
C ILE A 83 10.71 8.17 -0.96
N LEU A 84 11.43 9.28 -1.18
CA LEU A 84 10.98 10.59 -0.72
C LEU A 84 9.61 10.98 -1.29
N ALA A 85 9.41 10.76 -2.60
CA ALA A 85 8.14 11.04 -3.25
C ALA A 85 7.00 10.17 -2.69
N GLN A 86 7.26 8.90 -2.43
CA GLN A 86 6.30 7.95 -1.85
C GLN A 86 5.92 8.34 -0.43
N VAL A 87 6.90 8.69 0.41
CA VAL A 87 6.66 9.13 1.79
C VAL A 87 5.82 10.41 1.81
N ILE A 88 6.15 11.40 0.97
CA ILE A 88 5.34 12.62 0.82
C ILE A 88 3.92 12.26 0.37
N GLY A 89 3.78 11.38 -0.62
CA GLY A 89 2.49 10.88 -1.09
C GLY A 89 1.67 10.24 0.02
N GLY A 90 2.27 9.34 0.80
CA GLY A 90 1.61 8.70 1.93
C GLY A 90 1.14 9.68 3.00
N ILE A 91 1.96 10.67 3.34
CA ILE A 91 1.58 11.76 4.25
C ILE A 91 0.39 12.55 3.69
N LEU A 92 0.39 12.89 2.41
CA LEU A 92 -0.72 13.60 1.77
C LEU A 92 -2.00 12.77 1.74
N GLY A 93 -1.90 11.48 1.40
CA GLY A 93 -3.03 10.55 1.43
C GLY A 93 -3.66 10.43 2.82
N ALA A 94 -2.83 10.26 3.86
CA ALA A 94 -3.28 10.24 5.24
C ALA A 94 -3.84 11.59 5.71
N GLY A 95 -3.26 12.71 5.26
CA GLY A 95 -3.76 14.06 5.56
C GLY A 95 -5.14 14.31 4.96
N ILE A 96 -5.38 13.90 3.72
CA ILE A 96 -6.70 13.97 3.09
C ILE A 96 -7.70 13.09 3.87
N LEU A 97 -7.32 11.86 4.21
CA LEU A 97 -8.16 10.98 5.03
C LEU A 97 -8.51 11.64 6.37
N TYR A 98 -7.51 12.19 7.07
CA TYR A 98 -7.69 12.89 8.34
C TYR A 98 -8.69 14.05 8.24
N LEU A 99 -8.59 14.87 7.20
CA LEU A 99 -9.54 15.96 6.96
C LEU A 99 -10.98 15.44 6.76
N ILE A 100 -11.15 14.32 6.05
CA ILE A 100 -12.46 13.71 5.85
C ILE A 100 -13.04 13.20 7.18
N VAL A 101 -12.26 12.45 7.96
CA VAL A 101 -12.76 11.84 9.21
C VAL A 101 -12.94 12.84 10.34
N SER A 102 -12.19 13.95 10.34
CA SER A 102 -12.32 15.01 11.36
C SER A 102 -13.67 15.74 11.28
N GLU A 103 -14.30 15.75 10.10
CA GLU A 103 -15.63 16.33 9.88
C GLU A 103 -16.77 15.35 10.22
N ARG A 104 -16.47 14.20 10.84
CA ARG A 104 -17.51 13.24 11.26
C ARG A 104 -18.37 13.85 12.36
N LEU A 105 -19.67 14.01 12.10
CA LEU A 105 -20.63 14.66 13.01
C LEU A 105 -20.76 13.99 14.39
N SER A 106 -20.49 12.67 14.49
CA SER A 106 -20.45 11.94 15.76
C SER A 106 -19.17 12.16 16.57
N GLY A 107 -18.23 12.95 16.05
CA GLY A 107 -16.88 13.09 16.56
C GLY A 107 -15.91 12.03 16.01
N PHE A 108 -14.63 12.38 15.98
CA PHE A 108 -13.51 11.51 15.64
C PHE A 108 -12.33 11.80 16.57
N ASN A 109 -11.73 10.77 17.16
CA ASN A 109 -10.52 10.90 17.96
C ASN A 109 -9.40 10.05 17.36
N VAL A 110 -8.45 10.72 16.71
CA VAL A 110 -7.29 10.09 16.05
C VAL A 110 -6.44 9.24 16.99
N ALA A 111 -6.39 9.58 18.29
CA ALA A 111 -5.59 8.83 19.26
C ALA A 111 -6.19 7.45 19.55
N THR A 112 -7.51 7.30 19.47
CA THR A 112 -8.22 6.04 19.75
C THR A 112 -8.62 5.28 18.48
N GLU A 113 -8.92 6.01 17.40
CA GLU A 113 -9.41 5.42 16.15
C GLU A 113 -8.32 5.25 15.09
N GLY A 114 -7.23 6.03 15.18
CA GLY A 114 -6.10 5.95 14.27
C GLY A 114 -6.43 6.34 12.82
N LEU A 115 -5.47 6.09 11.94
CA LEU A 115 -5.59 6.31 10.49
C LEU A 115 -5.17 5.07 9.69
N GLY A 116 -5.41 3.87 10.25
CA GLY A 116 -5.02 2.59 9.65
C GLY A 116 -3.54 2.27 9.83
N GLN A 117 -2.97 2.57 11.00
CA GLN A 117 -1.57 2.22 11.30
C GLN A 117 -1.36 0.71 11.47
N ASN A 118 -0.20 0.24 11.00
CA ASN A 118 0.30 -1.10 11.28
C ASN A 118 0.85 -1.19 12.71
N GLY A 119 0.80 -2.37 13.32
CA GLY A 119 1.28 -2.62 14.67
C GLY A 119 1.50 -4.10 14.95
N TRP A 120 1.99 -4.39 16.16
CA TRP A 120 2.13 -5.73 16.72
C TRP A 120 2.20 -5.62 18.25
N GLY A 121 2.12 -6.76 18.94
CA GLY A 121 2.22 -6.84 20.39
C GLY A 121 0.87 -6.74 21.09
N GLU A 122 0.93 -6.64 22.42
CA GLU A 122 -0.25 -6.59 23.28
C GLU A 122 -1.14 -5.39 22.94
N GLY A 123 -2.45 -5.61 22.87
CA GLY A 123 -3.43 -4.56 22.54
C GLY A 123 -3.57 -4.24 21.06
N TYR A 124 -2.77 -4.86 20.17
CA TYR A 124 -2.93 -4.72 18.72
C TYR A 124 -3.51 -6.01 18.10
N LEU A 125 -4.81 -5.96 17.77
CA LEU A 125 -5.55 -7.03 17.08
C LEU A 125 -5.31 -8.41 17.73
N GLY A 126 -4.77 -9.38 16.98
CA GLY A 126 -4.51 -10.74 17.45
C GLY A 126 -3.37 -10.88 18.47
N GLY A 127 -2.71 -9.79 18.88
CA GLY A 127 -1.72 -9.82 19.95
C GLY A 127 -0.41 -10.53 19.59
N TYR A 128 0.00 -10.49 18.32
CA TYR A 128 1.18 -11.23 17.84
C TYR A 128 2.52 -10.62 18.28
N GLY A 129 3.47 -11.46 18.66
CA GLY A 129 4.83 -11.03 19.02
C GLY A 129 5.67 -10.58 17.82
N LEU A 130 6.78 -9.89 18.09
CA LEU A 130 7.67 -9.32 17.06
C LEU A 130 8.14 -10.34 16.02
N GLY A 131 8.47 -11.57 16.43
CA GLY A 131 8.93 -12.60 15.51
C GLY A 131 7.88 -12.97 14.45
N ALA A 132 6.61 -13.01 14.82
CA ALA A 132 5.51 -13.28 13.88
C ALA A 132 5.31 -12.10 12.92
N ALA A 133 5.34 -10.87 13.43
CA ALA A 133 5.23 -9.66 12.60
C ALA A 133 6.35 -9.58 11.55
N VAL A 134 7.61 -9.81 11.96
CA VAL A 134 8.76 -9.83 11.04
C VAL A 134 8.61 -10.92 9.98
N MET A 135 8.17 -12.11 10.36
CA MET A 135 7.99 -13.22 9.42
C MET A 135 6.89 -12.94 8.40
N ALA A 136 5.75 -12.41 8.85
CA ALA A 136 4.63 -12.05 7.97
C ALA A 136 5.04 -10.99 6.94
N GLU A 137 5.68 -9.92 7.38
CA GLU A 137 6.15 -8.83 6.52
C GLU A 137 7.22 -9.29 5.53
N LEU A 138 8.17 -10.12 5.98
CA LEU A 138 9.23 -10.66 5.14
C LEU A 138 8.65 -11.56 4.02
N VAL A 139 7.80 -12.52 4.38
CA VAL A 139 7.21 -13.47 3.42
C VAL A 139 6.25 -12.74 2.47
N GLY A 140 5.39 -11.87 3.00
CA GLY A 140 4.44 -11.08 2.20
C GLY A 140 5.17 -10.21 1.18
N THR A 141 6.17 -9.44 1.62
CA THR A 141 6.96 -8.58 0.74
C THR A 141 7.76 -9.38 -0.29
N PHE A 142 8.33 -10.52 0.11
CA PHE A 142 9.05 -11.40 -0.81
C PHE A 142 8.14 -11.91 -1.94
N VAL A 143 6.96 -12.45 -1.60
CA VAL A 143 5.99 -12.91 -2.58
C VAL A 143 5.53 -11.76 -3.49
N PHE A 144 5.30 -10.58 -2.92
CA PHE A 144 4.92 -9.40 -3.69
C PHE A 144 5.98 -9.01 -4.72
N LEU A 145 7.25 -8.98 -4.32
CA LEU A 145 8.38 -8.70 -5.23
C LEU A 145 8.54 -9.77 -6.30
N VAL A 146 8.33 -11.06 -5.98
CA VAL A 146 8.34 -12.14 -6.97
C VAL A 146 7.26 -11.92 -8.02
N VAL A 147 6.04 -11.58 -7.61
CA VAL A 147 4.93 -11.28 -8.54
C VAL A 147 5.26 -10.06 -9.40
N ILE A 148 5.74 -8.97 -8.80
CA ILE A 148 6.12 -7.75 -9.53
C ILE A 148 7.20 -8.06 -10.57
N LEU A 149 8.32 -8.64 -10.16
CA LEU A 149 9.46 -8.88 -11.04
C LEU A 149 9.17 -9.92 -12.13
N GLY A 150 8.40 -10.95 -11.78
CA GLY A 150 7.98 -12.01 -12.69
C GLY A 150 6.98 -11.54 -13.74
N SER A 151 5.89 -10.90 -13.31
CA SER A 151 4.83 -10.40 -14.22
C SER A 151 5.30 -9.29 -15.17
N THR A 152 6.30 -8.51 -14.74
CA THR A 152 6.90 -7.44 -15.57
C THR A 152 8.16 -7.89 -16.33
N SER A 153 8.52 -9.17 -16.25
CA SER A 153 9.67 -9.71 -16.99
C SER A 153 9.36 -9.88 -18.48
N ARG A 154 10.39 -10.09 -19.31
CA ARG A 154 10.22 -10.37 -20.76
C ARG A 154 9.41 -11.63 -21.04
N ALA A 155 9.47 -12.62 -20.15
CA ALA A 155 8.71 -13.87 -20.26
C ALA A 155 7.32 -13.77 -19.59
N GLY A 156 7.03 -12.67 -18.89
CA GLY A 156 5.78 -12.44 -18.19
C GLY A 156 4.68 -11.87 -19.08
N ILE A 157 3.44 -11.92 -18.59
CA ILE A 157 2.27 -11.31 -19.24
C ILE A 157 2.19 -9.83 -18.83
N THR A 158 3.02 -9.00 -19.46
CA THR A 158 3.23 -7.61 -19.02
C THR A 158 1.96 -6.75 -19.08
N GLN A 159 1.02 -7.01 -19.99
CA GLN A 159 -0.26 -6.28 -20.03
C GLN A 159 -1.15 -6.58 -18.81
N ALA A 160 -0.99 -7.75 -18.19
CA ALA A 160 -1.72 -8.16 -16.99
C ALA A 160 -0.97 -7.84 -15.69
N ALA A 161 0.24 -7.26 -15.76
CA ALA A 161 1.08 -7.05 -14.59
C ALA A 161 0.41 -6.19 -13.52
N GLY A 162 -0.26 -5.09 -13.90
CA GLY A 162 -0.98 -4.23 -12.95
C GLY A 162 -2.03 -4.99 -12.15
N LEU A 163 -2.82 -5.84 -12.80
CA LEU A 163 -3.82 -6.69 -12.16
C LEU A 163 -3.19 -7.75 -11.26
N ALA A 164 -2.16 -8.45 -11.74
CA ALA A 164 -1.47 -9.47 -10.94
C ALA A 164 -0.84 -8.89 -9.67
N ILE A 165 -0.20 -7.72 -9.78
CA ILE A 165 0.39 -7.00 -8.66
C ILE A 165 -0.72 -6.61 -7.67
N GLY A 166 -1.80 -5.97 -8.12
CA GLY A 166 -2.90 -5.61 -7.23
C GLY A 166 -3.53 -6.80 -6.52
N LEU A 167 -3.83 -7.89 -7.23
CA LEU A 167 -4.41 -9.11 -6.63
C LEU A 167 -3.46 -9.80 -5.64
N SER A 168 -2.15 -9.78 -5.88
CA SER A 168 -1.20 -10.27 -4.88
C SER A 168 -1.22 -9.44 -3.60
N LEU A 169 -1.44 -8.12 -3.69
CA LEU A 169 -1.61 -7.28 -2.52
C LEU A 169 -2.92 -7.58 -1.78
N VAL A 170 -4.02 -7.87 -2.50
CA VAL A 170 -5.28 -8.37 -1.89
C VAL A 170 -5.00 -9.65 -1.08
N MET A 171 -4.35 -10.63 -1.70
CA MET A 171 -4.01 -11.90 -1.05
C MET A 171 -3.18 -11.69 0.22
N ILE A 172 -2.17 -10.82 0.17
CA ILE A 172 -1.33 -10.49 1.33
C ILE A 172 -2.15 -9.87 2.45
N HIS A 173 -3.05 -8.92 2.15
CA HIS A 173 -3.87 -8.27 3.17
C HIS A 173 -4.87 -9.24 3.81
N ILE A 174 -5.48 -10.15 3.04
CA ILE A 174 -6.41 -11.15 3.57
C ILE A 174 -5.74 -12.02 4.66
N VAL A 175 -4.43 -12.29 4.53
CA VAL A 175 -3.71 -13.23 5.41
C VAL A 175 -2.94 -12.52 6.52
N PHE A 176 -2.26 -11.41 6.23
CA PHE A 176 -1.25 -10.83 7.12
C PHE A 176 -1.61 -9.48 7.72
N ILE A 177 -2.70 -8.85 7.28
CA ILE A 177 -3.18 -7.58 7.82
C ILE A 177 -4.53 -7.87 8.48
N PRO A 178 -4.59 -8.28 9.76
CA PRO A 178 -5.87 -8.53 10.43
C PRO A 178 -6.69 -7.24 10.68
#